data_AF-A0A970Q7Q8-F1
#
_entry.id   AF-A0A970Q7Q8-F1
#
_cell.length_a   1.000
_cell.length_b   1.000
_cell.length_c   1.000
_cell.angle_alpha   90.00
_cell.angle_beta   90.00
_cell.angle_gamma   90.00
#
_symmetry.space_group_name_H-M   'P 1'
#
loop_
_entity.id
_entity.type
_entity.pdbx_description
1 polymer ?
#
loop_
_entity_poly.entity_id
_entity_poly.type
_entity_poly.pdbx_seq_one_letter_code
_entity_poly.pdbx_strand_id
1 'polypeptide(L)'
;VGMAHLAKLLKYSEEKLEKLKQIENITVQQKTAIDSRDFAALNSLVEEKQKIIDYIDWCDSAFQEELKKVKERLGVKTFEEIGEVNGRDEKKALAGIIGLIIEAIEKIQTLEKDNHQKLLASMEQVREKLKKVRNGQKSIAVYDSGIGIASGSFVDKKK
;
A
#
# COMPACT_ATOMS: atom_id res chain seq x y z
N VAL A 1 -24.83 31.99 -2.81
CA VAL A 1 -23.62 31.78 -1.96
C VAL A 1 -23.54 30.37 -1.35
N GLY A 2 -24.63 29.74 -0.87
CA GLY A 2 -24.62 28.34 -0.39
C GLY A 2 -24.18 27.31 -1.44
N MET A 3 -24.61 27.48 -2.70
CA MET A 3 -24.21 26.63 -3.84
C MET A 3 -22.69 26.57 -4.08
N ALA A 4 -21.97 27.64 -3.77
CA ALA A 4 -20.50 27.69 -3.95
C ALA A 4 -19.75 26.79 -2.96
N HIS A 5 -20.32 26.52 -1.78
CA HIS A 5 -19.72 25.63 -0.79
C HIS A 5 -20.02 24.16 -1.12
N LEU A 6 -21.21 23.85 -1.63
CA LEU A 6 -21.55 22.52 -2.14
C LEU A 6 -20.65 22.12 -3.33
N ALA A 7 -20.39 23.04 -4.26
CA ALA A 7 -19.46 22.82 -5.36
C ALA A 7 -18.03 22.51 -4.88
N LYS A 8 -17.58 23.13 -3.78
CA LYS A 8 -16.26 22.83 -3.19
C LYS A 8 -16.21 21.42 -2.57
N LEU A 9 -17.29 20.97 -1.93
CA LEU A 9 -17.37 19.59 -1.41
C LEU A 9 -17.24 18.57 -2.53
N LEU A 10 -17.93 18.82 -3.64
CA LEU A 10 -17.81 17.98 -4.84
C LEU A 10 -16.37 17.98 -5.36
N LYS A 11 -15.77 19.15 -5.53
CA LYS A 11 -14.38 19.29 -5.98
C LYS A 11 -13.40 18.50 -5.11
N TYR A 12 -13.45 18.63 -3.78
CA TYR A 12 -12.54 17.88 -2.91
C TYR A 12 -12.77 16.37 -2.97
N SER A 13 -14.02 15.94 -3.19
CA SER A 13 -14.34 14.53 -3.39
C SER A 13 -13.80 14.01 -4.73
N GLU A 14 -13.86 14.82 -5.79
CA GLU A 14 -13.27 14.50 -7.10
C GLU A 14 -11.75 14.40 -7.03
N GLU A 15 -11.10 15.36 -6.36
CA GLU A 15 -9.65 15.33 -6.12
C GLU A 15 -9.25 14.10 -5.30
N LYS A 16 -10.01 13.76 -4.24
CA LYS A 16 -9.77 12.54 -3.45
C LYS A 16 -9.93 11.27 -4.28
N LEU A 17 -10.98 11.17 -5.10
CA LEU A 17 -11.20 10.00 -5.96
C LEU A 17 -10.05 9.82 -6.97
N GLU A 18 -9.59 10.91 -7.57
CA GLU A 18 -8.46 10.87 -8.51
C GLU A 18 -7.17 10.40 -7.81
N LYS A 19 -6.95 10.83 -6.57
CA LYS A 19 -5.81 10.41 -5.75
C LYS A 19 -5.90 8.94 -5.34
N LEU A 20 -7.09 8.44 -5.06
CA LEU A 20 -7.31 7.01 -4.81
C LEU A 20 -7.00 6.17 -6.06
N LYS A 21 -7.35 6.61 -7.26
CA LYS A 21 -6.94 5.93 -8.50
C LYS A 21 -5.42 5.92 -8.69
N GLN A 22 -4.73 6.99 -8.29
CA GLN A 22 -3.26 7.03 -8.28
C GLN A 22 -2.68 6.02 -7.29
N ILE A 23 -3.25 5.91 -6.08
CA ILE A 23 -2.88 4.86 -5.12
C ILE A 23 -3.11 3.47 -5.71
N GLU A 24 -4.26 3.23 -6.33
CA GLU A 24 -4.57 1.94 -6.96
C GLU A 24 -3.49 1.55 -7.99
N ASN A 25 -3.10 2.48 -8.87
CA ASN A 25 -2.05 2.27 -9.85
C ASN A 25 -0.69 1.98 -9.19
N ILE A 26 -0.33 2.70 -8.13
CA ILE A 26 0.90 2.42 -7.37
C ILE A 26 0.84 1.03 -6.75
N THR A 27 -0.28 0.64 -6.15
CA THR A 27 -0.45 -0.71 -5.58
C THR A 27 -0.29 -1.78 -6.66
N VAL A 28 -0.80 -1.57 -7.88
CA VAL A 28 -0.54 -2.49 -9.01
C VAL A 28 0.95 -2.54 -9.37
N GLN A 29 1.65 -1.41 -9.39
CA GLN A 29 3.09 -1.37 -9.67
C GLN A 29 3.93 -2.06 -8.58
N GLN A 30 3.53 -1.92 -7.31
CA GLN A 30 4.18 -2.60 -6.19
C GLN A 30 4.17 -4.12 -6.38
N LYS A 31 3.09 -4.68 -6.95
CA LYS A 31 3.03 -6.11 -7.31
C LYS A 31 4.16 -6.51 -8.25
N THR A 32 4.40 -5.70 -9.27
CA THR A 32 5.46 -5.94 -10.26
C THR A 32 6.84 -5.85 -9.63
N ALA A 33 7.08 -4.86 -8.76
CA ALA A 33 8.34 -4.71 -8.02
C ALA A 33 8.59 -5.89 -7.05
N ILE A 34 7.54 -6.39 -6.39
CA ILE A 34 7.63 -7.59 -5.54
C ILE A 34 7.98 -8.82 -6.36
N ASP A 35 7.31 -9.02 -7.50
CA ASP A 35 7.53 -10.18 -8.37
C ASP A 35 8.95 -10.16 -8.99
N SER A 36 9.48 -8.98 -9.34
CA SER A 36 10.86 -8.80 -9.83
C SER A 36 11.92 -8.73 -8.73
N ARG A 37 11.53 -8.68 -7.45
CA ARG A 37 12.40 -8.47 -6.27
C ARG A 37 13.19 -7.16 -6.34
N ASP A 38 12.63 -6.15 -6.99
CA ASP A 38 13.19 -4.81 -7.04
C ASP A 38 12.77 -4.01 -5.79
N PHE A 39 13.52 -4.20 -4.70
CA PHE A 39 13.25 -3.53 -3.42
C PHE A 39 13.52 -2.02 -3.47
N ALA A 40 14.36 -1.55 -4.39
CA ALA A 40 14.61 -0.12 -4.57
C ALA A 40 13.38 0.56 -5.18
N ALA A 41 12.82 -0.02 -6.25
CA ALA A 41 11.57 0.43 -6.83
C ALA A 41 10.41 0.33 -5.82
N LEU A 42 10.33 -0.76 -5.05
CA LEU A 42 9.31 -0.93 -4.03
C LEU A 42 9.34 0.19 -2.97
N ASN A 43 10.53 0.57 -2.49
CA ASN A 43 10.69 1.68 -1.55
C ASN A 43 10.24 3.01 -2.15
N SER A 44 10.65 3.31 -3.40
CA SER A 44 10.22 4.53 -4.10
C SER A 44 8.69 4.62 -4.23
N LEU A 45 8.04 3.50 -4.55
CA LEU A 45 6.58 3.41 -4.66
C LEU A 45 5.88 3.64 -3.31
N VAL A 46 6.47 3.14 -2.21
CA VAL A 46 5.95 3.40 -0.85
C VAL A 46 6.02 4.89 -0.51
N GLU A 47 7.14 5.54 -0.80
CA GLU A 47 7.30 6.99 -0.56
C GLU A 47 6.33 7.83 -1.40
N GLU A 48 6.14 7.48 -2.67
CA GLU A 48 5.19 8.16 -3.54
C GLU A 48 3.74 7.99 -3.06
N LYS A 49 3.38 6.78 -2.63
CA LYS A 49 2.08 6.49 -2.04
C LYS A 49 1.83 7.32 -0.78
N GLN A 50 2.84 7.48 0.08
CA GLN A 50 2.70 8.29 1.30
C GLN A 50 2.38 9.76 0.97
N LYS A 51 3.05 10.35 -0.02
CA LYS A 51 2.74 11.73 -0.46
C LYS A 51 1.29 11.89 -0.94
N ILE A 52 0.75 10.87 -1.58
CA ILE A 52 -0.64 10.88 -2.04
C ILE A 52 -1.61 10.74 -0.85
N ILE A 53 -1.28 9.88 0.13
CA ILE A 53 -2.07 9.74 1.36
C ILE A 53 -2.11 11.08 2.11
N ASP A 54 -0.98 11.75 2.27
CA ASP A 54 -0.92 13.06 2.95
C ASP A 54 -1.82 14.11 2.25
N TYR A 55 -1.92 14.05 0.92
CA TYR A 55 -2.82 14.91 0.16
C TYR A 55 -4.30 14.53 0.31
N ILE A 56 -4.61 13.23 0.43
CA ILE A 56 -5.97 12.77 0.74
C ILE A 56 -6.40 13.26 2.12
N ASP A 57 -5.51 13.21 3.12
CA ASP A 57 -5.79 13.73 4.47
C ASP A 57 -6.09 15.23 4.45
N TRP A 58 -5.38 15.98 3.60
CA TRP A 58 -5.70 17.38 3.33
C TRP A 58 -7.09 17.56 2.68
N CYS A 59 -7.42 16.75 1.67
CA CYS A 59 -8.74 16.80 1.02
C CYS A 59 -9.88 16.53 2.03
N ASP A 60 -9.70 15.54 2.91
CA ASP A 60 -10.67 15.20 3.94
C ASP A 60 -10.84 16.33 4.96
N SER A 61 -9.73 16.93 5.39
CA SER A 61 -9.78 18.10 6.29
C SER A 61 -10.52 19.28 5.65
N ALA A 62 -10.20 19.59 4.39
CA ALA A 62 -10.84 20.66 3.63
C ALA A 62 -12.34 20.39 3.38
N PHE A 63 -12.70 19.12 3.12
CA PHE A 63 -14.08 18.69 2.99
C PHE A 63 -14.86 18.90 4.29
N GLN A 64 -14.32 18.49 5.45
CA GLN A 64 -14.99 18.66 6.74
C GLN A 64 -15.21 20.15 7.07
N GLU A 65 -14.22 21.00 6.80
CA GLU A 65 -14.34 22.44 7.02
C GLU A 65 -15.43 23.07 6.14
N GLU A 66 -15.48 22.72 4.85
CA GLU A 66 -16.53 23.21 3.96
C GLU A 66 -17.91 22.65 4.31
N LEU A 67 -18.00 21.39 4.76
CA LEU A 67 -19.27 20.78 5.16
C LEU A 67 -19.85 21.49 6.37
N LYS A 68 -19.00 21.87 7.32
CA LYS A 68 -19.40 22.69 8.47
C LYS A 68 -20.01 24.03 8.02
N LYS A 69 -19.37 24.73 7.07
CA LYS A 69 -19.89 26.00 6.52
C LYS A 69 -21.23 25.81 5.81
N VAL A 70 -21.42 24.70 5.08
CA VAL A 70 -22.70 24.37 4.44
C VAL A 70 -23.80 24.18 5.50
N LYS A 71 -23.53 23.37 6.53
CA LYS A 71 -24.47 23.10 7.62
C LYS A 71 -24.90 24.36 8.36
N GLU A 72 -23.94 25.19 8.76
CA GLU A 72 -24.18 26.46 9.46
C GLU A 72 -25.06 27.41 8.64
N ARG A 73 -24.82 27.51 7.33
CA ARG A 73 -25.56 28.42 6.45
C ARG A 73 -26.95 27.94 6.11
N LEU A 74 -27.15 26.64 5.98
CA LEU A 74 -28.46 26.06 5.69
C LEU A 74 -29.28 25.82 6.96
N GLY A 75 -28.69 26.00 8.16
CA GLY A 75 -29.35 25.75 9.43
C GLY A 75 -29.65 24.28 9.68
N VAL A 76 -28.90 23.38 9.03
CA VAL A 76 -29.08 21.91 9.10
C VAL A 76 -27.99 21.28 9.95
N LYS A 77 -28.32 20.19 10.65
CA LYS A 77 -27.37 19.42 11.46
C LYS A 77 -26.69 18.32 10.64
N THR A 78 -27.42 17.77 9.70
CA THR A 78 -27.02 16.60 8.90
C THR A 78 -27.02 16.94 7.41
N PHE A 79 -26.32 16.12 6.62
CA PHE A 79 -26.27 16.31 5.16
C PHE A 79 -27.60 15.88 4.51
N GLU A 80 -28.29 14.95 5.16
CA GLU A 80 -29.59 14.40 4.80
C GLU A 80 -30.68 15.47 4.84
N GLU A 81 -30.59 16.41 5.78
CA GLU A 81 -31.49 17.56 5.94
C GLU A 81 -31.35 18.63 4.84
N ILE A 82 -30.33 18.55 3.97
CA ILE A 82 -30.23 19.44 2.80
C ILE A 82 -31.43 19.15 1.88
N GLY A 83 -32.35 20.13 1.82
CA GLY A 83 -33.68 20.00 1.24
C GLY A 83 -33.72 20.00 -0.29
N GLU A 84 -34.88 19.61 -0.82
CA GLU A 84 -35.07 19.35 -2.26
C GLU A 84 -35.17 20.61 -3.15
N VAL A 85 -35.37 21.78 -2.55
CA VAL A 85 -35.61 23.05 -3.25
C VAL A 85 -34.30 23.73 -3.66
N ASN A 86 -33.18 23.45 -2.99
CA ASN A 86 -31.85 24.00 -3.29
C ASN A 86 -30.77 22.94 -3.02
N GLY A 87 -29.93 22.64 -4.01
CA GLY A 87 -28.78 21.74 -3.81
C GLY A 87 -29.06 20.25 -4.04
N ARG A 88 -30.21 19.87 -4.61
CA ARG A 88 -30.59 18.46 -4.86
C ARG A 88 -29.62 17.77 -5.82
N ASP A 89 -29.23 18.44 -6.89
CA ASP A 89 -28.33 17.88 -7.91
C ASP A 89 -26.91 17.72 -7.36
N GLU A 90 -26.41 18.71 -6.61
CA GLU A 90 -25.12 18.64 -5.93
C GLU A 90 -25.11 17.55 -4.85
N LYS A 91 -26.21 17.42 -4.09
CA LYS A 91 -26.36 16.36 -3.09
C LYS A 91 -26.29 14.98 -3.73
N LYS A 92 -26.98 14.80 -4.87
CA LYS A 92 -26.96 13.56 -5.65
C LYS A 92 -25.58 13.28 -6.24
N ALA A 93 -24.92 14.29 -6.81
CA ALA A 93 -23.57 14.17 -7.31
C ALA A 93 -22.58 13.78 -6.21
N LEU A 94 -22.70 14.40 -5.03
CA LEU A 94 -21.85 14.10 -3.88
C LEU A 94 -22.06 12.67 -3.36
N ALA A 95 -23.31 12.23 -3.26
CA ALA A 95 -23.61 10.85 -2.90
C ALA A 95 -23.02 9.86 -3.92
N GLY A 96 -23.13 10.16 -5.22
CA GLY A 96 -22.55 9.34 -6.28
C GLY A 96 -21.04 9.21 -6.17
N ILE A 97 -20.34 10.34 -5.97
CA ILE A 97 -18.88 10.30 -5.88
C ILE A 97 -18.36 9.64 -4.59
N ILE A 98 -19.08 9.79 -3.48
CA ILE A 98 -18.77 9.06 -2.24
C ILE A 98 -18.89 7.55 -2.48
N GLY A 99 -19.90 7.10 -3.24
CA GLY A 99 -20.01 5.70 -3.67
C GLY A 99 -18.77 5.22 -4.42
N LEU A 100 -18.32 5.98 -5.42
CA LEU A 100 -17.10 5.67 -6.18
C LEU A 100 -15.83 5.67 -5.30
N ILE A 101 -15.75 6.54 -4.31
CA ILE A 101 -14.64 6.57 -3.34
C ILE A 101 -14.62 5.28 -2.51
N ILE A 102 -15.79 4.81 -2.03
CA ILE A 102 -15.91 3.57 -1.27
C ILE A 102 -15.45 2.39 -2.12
N GLU A 103 -15.95 2.28 -3.36
CA GLU A 103 -15.54 1.23 -4.30
C GLU A 103 -14.02 1.23 -4.55
N ALA A 104 -13.43 2.42 -4.74
CA ALA A 104 -11.98 2.55 -4.93
C ALA A 104 -11.19 2.08 -3.70
N ILE A 105 -11.64 2.42 -2.49
CA ILE A 105 -11.01 2.00 -1.24
C ILE A 105 -11.06 0.47 -1.10
N GLU A 106 -12.21 -0.15 -1.33
CA GLU A 106 -12.37 -1.62 -1.24
C GLU A 106 -11.46 -2.35 -2.24
N LYS A 107 -11.35 -1.82 -3.46
CA LYS A 107 -10.45 -2.35 -4.49
C LYS A 107 -8.99 -2.25 -4.06
N ILE A 108 -8.56 -1.09 -3.55
CA ILE A 108 -7.20 -0.90 -3.04
C ILE A 108 -6.92 -1.86 -1.88
N GLN A 109 -7.83 -1.99 -0.92
CA GLN A 109 -7.67 -2.91 0.22
C GLN A 109 -7.47 -4.37 -0.23
N THR A 110 -8.21 -4.79 -1.27
CA THR A 110 -8.06 -6.13 -1.85
C THR A 110 -6.68 -6.33 -2.48
N LEU A 111 -6.21 -5.34 -3.25
CA LEU A 111 -4.88 -5.38 -3.87
C LEU A 111 -3.75 -5.34 -2.84
N GLU A 112 -3.87 -4.51 -1.81
CA GLU A 112 -2.90 -4.41 -0.71
C GLU A 112 -2.75 -5.76 0.02
N LYS A 113 -3.86 -6.45 0.27
CA LYS A 113 -3.84 -7.78 0.88
C LYS A 113 -3.09 -8.81 0.03
N ASP A 114 -3.34 -8.82 -1.29
CA ASP A 114 -2.62 -9.70 -2.23
C ASP A 114 -1.11 -9.38 -2.25
N ASN A 115 -0.75 -8.10 -2.36
CA ASN A 115 0.64 -7.66 -2.36
C ASN A 115 1.36 -8.02 -1.05
N HIS A 116 0.71 -7.85 0.10
CA HIS A 116 1.27 -8.22 1.39
C HIS A 116 1.58 -9.72 1.47
N GLN A 117 0.64 -10.57 1.03
CA GLN A 117 0.85 -12.02 0.99
C GLN A 117 2.00 -12.41 0.06
N LYS A 118 2.10 -11.79 -1.12
CA LYS A 118 3.20 -11.99 -2.05
C LYS A 118 4.55 -11.58 -1.48
N LEU A 119 4.61 -10.43 -0.82
CA LEU A 119 5.83 -9.95 -0.19
C LEU A 119 6.33 -10.94 0.88
N LEU A 120 5.44 -11.43 1.75
CA LEU A 120 5.78 -12.44 2.76
C LEU A 120 6.33 -13.73 2.12
N ALA A 121 5.68 -14.22 1.06
CA ALA A 121 6.15 -15.39 0.33
C ALA A 121 7.54 -15.17 -0.29
N SER A 122 7.79 -13.99 -0.88
CA SER A 122 9.08 -13.63 -1.45
C SER A 122 10.18 -13.58 -0.38
N MET A 123 9.90 -13.02 0.79
CA MET A 123 10.83 -12.98 1.93
C MET A 123 11.16 -14.39 2.45
N GLU A 124 10.19 -15.29 2.54
CA GLU A 124 10.45 -16.66 2.99
C GLU A 124 11.35 -17.41 2.01
N GLN A 125 11.15 -17.22 0.69
CA GLN A 125 12.03 -17.80 -0.32
C GLN A 125 13.47 -17.28 -0.19
N VAL A 126 13.67 -15.99 0.12
CA VAL A 126 14.99 -15.42 0.38
C VAL A 126 15.60 -16.05 1.64
N ARG A 127 14.82 -16.19 2.71
CA ARG A 127 15.25 -16.81 3.97
C ARG A 127 15.72 -18.24 3.78
N GLU A 128 14.98 -19.04 3.02
CA GLU A 128 15.35 -20.43 2.71
C GLU A 128 16.62 -20.53 1.87
N LYS A 129 16.80 -19.64 0.89
CA LYS A 129 18.06 -19.57 0.11
C LYS A 129 19.25 -19.24 1.02
N LEU A 130 19.12 -18.29 1.93
CA LEU A 130 20.16 -17.94 2.89
C LEU A 130 20.51 -19.11 3.82
N LYS A 131 19.50 -19.85 4.32
CA LYS A 131 19.73 -21.06 5.13
C LYS A 131 20.52 -22.11 4.34
N LYS A 132 20.17 -22.35 3.07
CA LYS A 132 20.90 -23.30 2.21
C LYS A 132 22.34 -22.88 1.99
N VAL A 133 22.60 -21.60 1.70
CA VAL A 133 23.97 -21.07 1.54
C VAL A 133 24.78 -21.28 2.81
N ARG A 134 24.23 -20.90 3.98
CA ARG A 134 24.89 -21.08 5.28
C ARG A 134 25.19 -22.55 5.57
N ASN A 135 24.25 -23.45 5.28
CA ASN A 135 24.44 -24.88 5.51
C ASN A 135 25.47 -25.47 4.54
N GLY A 136 25.49 -25.04 3.28
CA GLY A 136 26.52 -25.42 2.30
C GLY A 136 27.92 -24.98 2.71
N GLN A 137 28.07 -23.74 3.19
CA GLN A 137 29.34 -23.26 3.76
C GLN A 137 29.81 -24.10 4.94
N LYS A 138 28.89 -24.50 5.85
CA LYS A 138 29.22 -25.41 6.96
C LYS A 138 29.67 -26.78 6.46
N SER A 139 29.01 -27.34 5.44
CA SER A 139 29.39 -28.64 4.86
C SER A 139 30.75 -28.60 4.18
N ILE A 140 31.08 -27.51 3.47
CA ILE A 140 32.42 -27.31 2.88
C ILE A 140 33.48 -27.18 3.98
N ALA A 141 33.21 -26.39 5.03
CA ALA A 141 34.14 -26.25 6.15
C ALA A 141 34.42 -27.58 6.88
N VAL A 142 33.41 -28.46 7.00
CA VAL A 142 33.59 -29.81 7.57
C VAL A 142 34.47 -30.68 6.67
N TYR A 143 34.29 -30.62 5.34
CA TYR A 143 35.12 -31.37 4.40
C TYR A 143 36.58 -30.89 4.40
N ASP A 144 36.78 -29.57 4.44
CA ASP A 144 38.12 -28.95 4.46
C ASP A 144 38.83 -29.22 5.80
N SER A 145 38.09 -29.21 6.93
CA SER A 145 38.60 -29.63 8.24
C SER A 145 38.86 -31.14 8.37
N GLY A 146 38.36 -31.95 7.44
CA GLY A 146 38.62 -33.39 7.34
C GLY A 146 39.84 -33.76 6.48
N ILE A 147 40.41 -32.79 5.74
CA ILE A 147 41.62 -32.98 4.93
C ILE A 147 42.90 -32.59 5.71
N GLY A 148 42.77 -32.02 6.91
CA GLY A 148 43.86 -31.80 7.85
C GLY A 148 43.86 -32.81 8.99
N ILE A 149 44.91 -33.64 9.06
CA ILE A 149 45.22 -34.64 10.12
C ILE A 149 44.57 -36.03 9.92
N ALA A 150 44.80 -36.64 8.75
CA ALA A 150 45.04 -38.09 8.71
C ALA A 150 46.56 -38.30 8.83
N SER A 151 47.06 -38.33 10.06
CA SER A 151 48.43 -38.74 10.36
C SER A 151 48.62 -40.17 9.84
N GLY A 152 49.31 -40.31 8.72
CA GLY A 152 49.70 -41.60 8.16
C GLY A 152 50.61 -42.33 9.14
N SER A 153 50.06 -43.30 9.86
CA SER A 153 50.86 -44.33 10.53
C SER A 153 51.20 -45.40 9.49
N PHE A 154 52.41 -45.31 8.92
CA PHE A 154 53.02 -46.41 8.21
C PHE A 154 53.39 -47.49 9.23
N VAL A 155 52.57 -48.54 9.31
CA VAL A 155 52.95 -49.78 10.00
C VAL A 155 53.73 -50.63 9.01
N ASP A 156 55.07 -50.48 9.00
CA ASP A 156 55.96 -51.44 8.38
C ASP A 156 56.02 -52.69 9.27
N LYS A 157 55.43 -53.79 8.79
CA LYS A 157 55.69 -55.13 9.33
C LYS A 157 56.62 -55.83 8.36
N LYS A 158 57.91 -55.88 8.69
CA LYS A 158 58.83 -56.88 8.14
C LYS A 158 59.36 -57.79 9.24
N LYS A 159 59.35 -59.07 8.85
CA LYS A 159 59.63 -60.33 9.55
C LYS A 159 60.66 -60.28 10.67
#